data_AF-A0A523WWB8-F1
#
_entry.id   AF-A0A523WWB8-F1
#
_cell.length_a   1.000
_cell.length_b   1.000
_cell.length_c   1.000
_cell.angle_alpha   90.00
_cell.angle_beta   90.00
_cell.angle_gamma   90.00
#
_symmetry.space_group_name_H-M   'P 1'
#
loop_
_entity.id
_entity.type
_entity.pdbx_description
1 polymer ?
#
loop_
_entity_poly.entity_id
_entity_poly.type
_entity_poly.pdbx_seq_one_letter_code
_entity_poly.pdbx_strand_id
1 'polypeptide(L)'
;MEESWEVESEYYYNQQWDKLIECCLLELKEEPEDDYLLWQLGDIYLQSGKYQKALEIGKYHYKIHPESPNVVQNLLNALEKLGKPVEDFSWKGNPKILKIEDALDIVHKYVLLKKGRKKKIHLLDLYSEPFRDKDLFLGFSIDRFEERIRSDRRFVVNMEGDVSLSSP
;
A
#
# COMPACT_ATOMS: atom_id res chain seq x y z
N MET A 1 -29.73 -10.91 -14.75
CA MET A 1 -28.48 -11.56 -14.33
C MET A 1 -27.61 -10.42 -13.89
N GLU A 2 -27.32 -10.33 -12.59
CA GLU A 2 -26.28 -9.42 -12.11
C GLU A 2 -24.97 -9.84 -12.76
N GLU A 3 -24.20 -8.86 -13.21
CA GLU A 3 -22.89 -9.12 -13.81
C GLU A 3 -21.92 -9.54 -12.69
N SER A 4 -20.95 -10.42 -12.98
CA SER A 4 -20.07 -11.01 -11.94
C SER A 4 -19.41 -9.95 -11.04
N TRP A 5 -19.02 -8.82 -11.62
CA TRP A 5 -18.41 -7.69 -10.92
C TRP A 5 -19.36 -6.95 -9.97
N GLU A 6 -20.68 -6.98 -10.19
CA GLU A 6 -21.67 -6.40 -9.27
C GLU A 6 -21.73 -7.21 -7.98
N VAL A 7 -21.69 -8.54 -8.10
CA VAL A 7 -21.71 -9.48 -6.96
C VAL A 7 -20.41 -9.40 -6.17
N GLU A 8 -19.26 -9.38 -6.84
CA GLU A 8 -17.95 -9.23 -6.18
C GLU A 8 -17.85 -7.90 -5.45
N SER A 9 -18.31 -6.81 -6.07
CA SER A 9 -18.37 -5.49 -5.45
C SER A 9 -19.23 -5.50 -4.17
N GLU A 10 -20.41 -6.12 -4.22
CA GLU A 10 -21.26 -6.29 -3.03
C GLU A 10 -20.56 -7.11 -1.93
N TYR A 11 -19.90 -8.21 -2.29
CA TYR A 11 -19.13 -9.02 -1.33
C TYR A 11 -17.99 -8.21 -0.71
N TYR A 12 -17.33 -7.35 -1.47
CA TYR A 12 -16.28 -6.47 -0.98
C TYR A 12 -16.82 -5.47 0.04
N TYR A 13 -17.89 -4.75 -0.29
CA TYR A 13 -18.50 -3.76 0.62
C TYR A 13 -19.04 -4.40 1.89
N ASN A 14 -19.59 -5.60 1.79
CA ASN A 14 -20.08 -6.37 2.93
C ASN A 14 -18.98 -7.19 3.62
N GLN A 15 -17.72 -7.04 3.21
CA GLN A 15 -16.56 -7.73 3.79
C GLN A 15 -16.70 -9.26 3.81
N GLN A 16 -17.40 -9.81 2.81
CA GLN A 16 -17.61 -11.25 2.63
C GLN A 16 -16.37 -11.89 1.98
N TRP A 17 -15.23 -11.75 2.64
CA TRP A 17 -13.92 -12.12 2.12
C TRP A 17 -13.80 -13.57 1.68
N ASP A 18 -14.45 -14.49 2.40
CA ASP A 18 -14.40 -15.92 2.06
C ASP A 18 -15.08 -16.21 0.72
N LYS A 19 -16.15 -15.47 0.39
CA LYS A 19 -16.81 -15.59 -0.92
C LYS A 19 -15.97 -15.00 -2.04
N LEU A 20 -15.36 -13.83 -1.80
CA LEU A 20 -14.43 -13.23 -2.75
C LEU A 20 -13.24 -14.13 -3.07
N ILE A 21 -12.69 -14.78 -2.04
CA ILE A 21 -11.62 -15.77 -2.22
C ILE A 21 -12.13 -16.95 -3.05
N GLU A 22 -13.34 -17.46 -2.80
CA GLU A 22 -13.92 -18.56 -3.57
C GLU A 22 -14.10 -18.19 -5.05
N CYS A 23 -14.70 -17.04 -5.35
CA CYS A 23 -14.84 -16.52 -6.72
C CYS A 23 -13.48 -16.44 -7.43
N CYS A 24 -12.52 -15.74 -6.82
CA CYS A 24 -11.20 -15.54 -7.41
C CYS A 24 -10.44 -16.87 -7.60
N LEU A 25 -10.56 -17.82 -6.66
CA LEU A 25 -9.95 -19.15 -6.80
C LEU A 25 -10.62 -20.00 -7.88
N LEU A 26 -11.91 -19.80 -8.18
CA LEU A 26 -12.58 -20.48 -9.28
C LEU A 26 -12.06 -19.98 -10.63
N GLU A 27 -11.90 -18.66 -10.79
CA GLU A 27 -11.36 -18.07 -12.01
C GLU A 27 -9.88 -18.47 -12.24
N LEU A 28 -9.07 -18.48 -11.18
CA LEU A 28 -7.68 -18.95 -11.22
C LEU A 28 -7.54 -20.44 -11.55
N LYS A 29 -8.60 -21.27 -11.49
CA LYS A 29 -8.51 -22.65 -11.98
C LYS A 29 -8.45 -22.70 -13.50
N GLU A 30 -9.12 -21.77 -14.17
CA GLU A 30 -9.13 -21.67 -15.62
C GLU A 30 -7.92 -20.87 -16.11
N GLU A 31 -7.55 -19.79 -15.39
CA GLU A 31 -6.44 -18.89 -15.74
C GLU A 31 -5.45 -18.74 -14.56
N PRO A 32 -4.64 -19.78 -14.25
CA PRO A 32 -3.83 -19.85 -13.02
C PRO A 32 -2.69 -18.83 -12.93
N GLU A 33 -2.32 -18.24 -14.06
CA GLU A 33 -1.22 -17.29 -14.19
C GLU A 33 -1.73 -15.91 -14.59
N ASP A 34 -3.03 -15.61 -14.47
CA ASP A 34 -3.53 -14.27 -14.77
C ASP A 34 -3.02 -13.23 -13.76
N ASP A 35 -2.44 -12.13 -14.27
CA ASP A 35 -1.81 -11.08 -13.45
C ASP A 35 -2.83 -10.38 -12.54
N TYR A 36 -4.02 -10.10 -13.07
CA TYR A 36 -5.08 -9.39 -12.36
C TYR A 36 -5.68 -10.27 -11.26
N LEU A 37 -5.98 -11.53 -11.55
CA LEU A 37 -6.55 -12.46 -10.57
C LEU A 37 -5.57 -12.77 -9.44
N LEU A 38 -4.27 -12.93 -9.75
CA LEU A 38 -3.24 -13.12 -8.72
C LEU A 38 -3.09 -11.88 -7.83
N TRP A 39 -3.16 -10.68 -8.43
CA TRP A 39 -3.18 -9.43 -7.67
C TRP A 39 -4.43 -9.33 -6.79
N GLN A 40 -5.62 -9.60 -7.35
CA GLN A 40 -6.90 -9.53 -6.66
C GLN A 40 -6.93 -10.49 -5.46
N LEU A 41 -6.48 -11.73 -5.62
CA LEU A 41 -6.38 -12.68 -4.51
C LEU A 41 -5.43 -12.21 -3.41
N GLY A 42 -4.30 -11.60 -3.81
CA GLY A 42 -3.36 -10.97 -2.88
C GLY A 42 -4.01 -9.84 -2.06
N ASP A 43 -4.74 -8.94 -2.70
CA ASP A 43 -5.45 -7.85 -2.02
C ASP A 43 -6.54 -8.39 -1.09
N ILE A 44 -7.37 -9.33 -1.53
CA ILE A 44 -8.41 -9.93 -0.67
C ILE A 44 -7.79 -10.60 0.56
N TYR A 45 -6.64 -11.28 0.42
CA TYR A 45 -5.92 -11.80 1.58
C TYR A 45 -5.38 -10.71 2.52
N LEU A 46 -4.95 -9.57 2.00
CA LEU A 46 -4.57 -8.42 2.82
C LEU A 46 -5.77 -7.84 3.58
N GLN A 47 -6.89 -7.60 2.88
CA GLN A 47 -8.11 -7.03 3.49
C GLN A 47 -8.72 -7.97 4.54
N SER A 48 -8.64 -9.28 4.32
CA SER A 48 -9.14 -10.30 5.26
C SER A 48 -8.18 -10.63 6.42
N GLY A 49 -7.05 -9.93 6.54
CA GLY A 49 -6.06 -10.16 7.60
C GLY A 49 -5.22 -11.44 7.43
N LYS A 50 -5.36 -12.15 6.30
CA LYS A 50 -4.66 -13.39 5.98
C LYS A 50 -3.27 -13.09 5.39
N TYR A 51 -2.46 -12.29 6.09
CA TYR A 51 -1.21 -11.72 5.58
C TYR A 51 -0.17 -12.76 5.13
N GLN A 52 -0.09 -13.91 5.82
CA GLN A 52 0.81 -14.99 5.41
C GLN A 52 0.42 -15.57 4.04
N LYS A 53 -0.88 -15.71 3.76
CA LYS A 53 -1.39 -16.13 2.45
C LYS A 53 -1.17 -15.06 1.39
N ALA A 54 -1.33 -13.79 1.74
CA ALA A 54 -1.00 -12.67 0.85
C ALA A 54 0.49 -12.69 0.44
N LEU A 55 1.40 -12.99 1.38
CA LEU A 55 2.83 -13.13 1.09
C LEU A 55 3.12 -14.34 0.19
N GLU A 56 2.42 -15.46 0.39
CA GLU A 56 2.58 -16.68 -0.43
C GLU A 56 2.10 -16.47 -1.86
N ILE A 57 0.90 -15.92 -2.04
CA ILE A 57 0.39 -15.64 -3.39
C ILE A 57 1.20 -14.54 -4.08
N GLY A 58 1.62 -13.50 -3.34
CA GLY A 58 2.50 -12.46 -3.89
C GLY A 58 3.86 -13.00 -4.33
N LYS A 59 4.43 -13.97 -3.61
CA LYS A 59 5.67 -14.66 -4.02
C LYS A 59 5.49 -15.45 -5.30
N TYR A 60 4.37 -16.16 -5.42
CA TYR A 60 4.03 -16.89 -6.63
C TYR A 60 3.80 -15.93 -7.80
N HIS A 61 2.97 -14.90 -7.61
CA HIS A 61 2.70 -13.86 -8.57
C HIS A 61 3.98 -13.18 -9.07
N TYR A 62 4.89 -12.80 -8.18
CA TYR A 62 6.17 -12.16 -8.55
C TYR A 62 7.12 -13.11 -9.28
N LYS A 63 6.97 -14.43 -9.07
CA LYS A 63 7.73 -15.42 -9.81
C LYS A 63 7.29 -15.49 -11.27
N ILE A 64 5.99 -15.35 -11.53
CA ILE A 64 5.36 -15.43 -12.85
C ILE A 64 5.45 -14.08 -13.59
N HIS A 65 5.07 -12.99 -12.91
CA HIS A 65 5.02 -11.61 -13.43
C HIS A 65 5.97 -10.68 -12.64
N PRO A 66 7.29 -10.85 -12.73
CA PRO A 66 8.25 -10.07 -11.95
C PRO A 66 8.26 -8.56 -12.28
N GLU A 67 7.74 -8.18 -13.44
CA GLU A 67 7.62 -6.79 -13.92
C GLU A 67 6.30 -6.11 -13.53
N SER A 68 5.33 -6.86 -13.00
CA SER A 68 4.04 -6.29 -12.60
C SER A 68 4.24 -5.38 -11.36
N PRO A 69 3.90 -4.08 -11.42
CA PRO A 69 4.04 -3.20 -10.27
C PRO A 69 3.04 -3.55 -9.15
N ASN A 70 1.91 -4.14 -9.51
CA ASN A 70 0.83 -4.53 -8.61
C ASN A 70 1.31 -5.57 -7.58
N VAL A 71 2.14 -6.54 -8.01
CA VAL A 71 2.66 -7.55 -7.10
C VAL A 71 3.66 -6.99 -6.09
N VAL A 72 4.47 -5.99 -6.48
CA VAL A 72 5.42 -5.35 -5.58
C VAL A 72 4.67 -4.70 -4.41
N GLN A 73 3.58 -3.98 -4.69
CA GLN A 73 2.79 -3.34 -3.62
C GLN A 73 2.14 -4.36 -2.68
N ASN A 74 1.55 -5.45 -3.19
CA ASN A 74 0.97 -6.50 -2.35
C ASN A 74 2.02 -7.15 -1.44
N LEU A 75 3.21 -7.44 -1.98
CA LEU A 75 4.32 -7.98 -1.20
C LEU A 75 4.77 -7.03 -0.10
N LEU A 76 4.91 -5.73 -0.40
CA LEU A 76 5.31 -4.72 0.59
C LEU A 76 4.29 -4.62 1.73
N ASN A 77 3.00 -4.55 1.39
CA ASN A 77 1.92 -4.51 2.38
C ASN A 77 1.91 -5.79 3.24
N ALA A 78 2.09 -6.96 2.65
CA ALA A 78 2.13 -8.22 3.37
C ALA A 78 3.34 -8.30 4.32
N LEU A 79 4.53 -7.89 3.85
CA LEU A 79 5.75 -7.85 4.66
C LEU A 79 5.58 -6.89 5.84
N GLU A 80 5.03 -5.70 5.62
CA GLU A 80 4.75 -4.72 6.68
C GLU A 80 3.78 -5.27 7.73
N LYS A 81 2.63 -5.82 7.32
CA LYS A 81 1.65 -6.40 8.26
C LYS A 81 2.17 -7.61 9.02
N LEU A 82 3.16 -8.32 8.47
CA LEU A 82 3.88 -9.41 9.13
C LEU A 82 5.07 -8.95 9.97
N GLY A 83 5.39 -7.64 9.99
CA GLY A 83 6.56 -7.10 10.67
C GLY A 83 7.90 -7.57 10.09
N LYS A 84 7.91 -7.97 8.81
CA LYS A 84 9.10 -8.45 8.12
C LYS A 84 9.81 -7.28 7.42
N PRO A 85 11.14 -7.15 7.58
CA PRO A 85 11.93 -6.22 6.78
C PRO A 85 11.73 -6.47 5.28
N VAL A 86 11.67 -5.40 4.50
CA VAL A 86 11.53 -5.47 3.04
C VAL A 86 12.78 -6.08 2.40
N GLU A 87 13.92 -5.92 3.05
CA GLU A 87 15.23 -6.45 2.68
C GLU A 87 15.31 -7.98 2.77
N ASP A 88 14.43 -8.61 3.57
CA ASP A 88 14.39 -10.07 3.68
C ASP A 88 13.82 -10.74 2.42
N PHE A 89 13.15 -9.96 1.57
CA PHE A 89 12.63 -10.46 0.30
C PHE A 89 13.71 -10.37 -0.80
N SER A 90 13.97 -11.48 -1.47
CA SER A 90 14.93 -11.56 -2.58
C SER A 90 14.32 -11.03 -3.88
N TRP A 91 14.28 -9.71 -4.03
CA TRP A 91 13.83 -9.05 -5.26
C TRP A 91 14.72 -9.47 -6.44
N LYS A 92 14.11 -9.87 -7.56
CA LYS A 92 14.85 -10.19 -8.80
C LYS A 92 15.28 -8.92 -9.54
N GLY A 93 14.52 -7.84 -9.37
CA GLY A 93 14.87 -6.49 -9.81
C GLY A 93 15.43 -5.65 -8.67
N ASN A 94 15.55 -4.35 -8.92
CA ASN A 94 15.90 -3.36 -7.90
C ASN A 94 14.75 -2.34 -7.75
N PRO A 95 13.58 -2.76 -7.24
CA PRO A 95 12.46 -1.85 -7.04
C PRO A 95 12.89 -0.71 -6.13
N LYS A 96 12.59 0.53 -6.52
CA LYS A 96 12.92 1.70 -5.73
C LYS A 96 11.91 1.79 -4.57
N ILE A 97 12.28 1.29 -3.41
CA ILE A 97 11.38 1.23 -2.25
C ILE A 97 11.78 2.32 -1.25
N LEU A 98 10.86 3.23 -0.96
CA LEU A 98 11.05 4.30 0.01
C LEU A 98 10.82 3.78 1.42
N LYS A 99 11.82 3.96 2.30
CA LYS A 99 11.68 3.69 3.73
C LYS A 99 10.96 4.83 4.42
N ILE A 100 10.23 4.51 5.49
CA ILE A 100 9.43 5.50 6.21
C ILE A 100 10.30 6.61 6.82
N GLU A 101 11.51 6.30 7.30
CA GLU A 101 12.44 7.30 7.84
C GLU A 101 12.85 8.33 6.78
N ASP A 102 13.20 7.86 5.57
CA ASP A 102 13.56 8.73 4.44
C ASP A 102 12.34 9.55 3.98
N ALA A 103 11.15 8.94 3.99
CA ALA A 103 9.90 9.61 3.65
C ALA A 103 9.61 10.79 4.59
N LEU A 104 9.80 10.64 5.90
CA LEU A 104 9.59 11.70 6.88
C LEU A 104 10.52 12.90 6.63
N ASP A 105 11.77 12.65 6.23
CA ASP A 105 12.72 13.71 5.87
C ASP A 105 12.31 14.46 4.59
N ILE A 106 11.81 13.74 3.59
CA ILE A 106 11.27 14.33 2.35
C ILE A 106 10.04 15.19 2.67
N VAL A 107 9.11 14.66 3.46
CA VAL A 107 7.88 15.36 3.87
C VAL A 107 8.21 16.60 4.67
N HIS A 108 9.15 16.53 5.61
CA HIS A 108 9.60 17.68 6.39
C HIS A 108 10.11 18.81 5.48
N LYS A 109 10.97 18.48 4.51
CA LYS A 109 11.46 19.44 3.50
C LYS A 109 10.32 19.98 2.64
N TYR A 110 9.38 19.14 2.24
CA TYR A 110 8.22 19.53 1.46
C TYR A 110 7.36 20.57 2.18
N VAL A 111 7.00 20.32 3.44
CA VAL A 111 6.21 21.25 4.26
C VAL A 111 6.97 22.56 4.48
N LEU A 112 8.29 22.48 4.72
CA LEU A 112 9.14 23.67 4.88
C LEU A 112 9.12 24.57 3.62
N LEU A 113 9.20 24.00 2.43
CA LEU A 113 9.17 24.74 1.15
C LEU A 113 7.80 25.38 0.84
N LYS A 114 6.74 24.85 1.46
CA LYS A 114 5.36 25.34 1.29
C LYS A 114 4.98 26.37 2.37
N LYS A 115 5.75 26.45 3.47
CA LYS A 115 5.61 27.44 4.54
C LYS A 115 5.71 28.85 3.95
N GLY A 116 4.57 29.55 3.86
CA GLY A 116 4.46 30.90 3.29
C GLY A 116 3.49 31.03 2.11
N ARG A 117 3.03 29.92 1.50
CA ARG A 117 2.10 29.95 0.36
C ARG A 117 0.61 30.09 0.74
N LYS A 118 0.30 30.36 2.01
CA LYS A 118 -1.07 30.43 2.61
C LYS A 118 -1.98 29.21 2.35
N LYS A 119 -1.47 28.12 1.79
CA LYS A 119 -2.23 26.87 1.58
C LYS A 119 -2.08 25.98 2.81
N LYS A 120 -3.22 25.52 3.36
CA LYS A 120 -3.24 24.40 4.33
C LYS A 120 -2.71 23.14 3.64
N ILE A 121 -1.97 22.32 4.38
CA ILE A 121 -1.43 21.04 3.90
C ILE A 121 -2.15 19.96 4.69
N HIS A 122 -2.89 19.09 4.03
CA HIS A 122 -3.58 18.00 4.69
C HIS A 122 -2.65 16.77 4.77
N LEU A 123 -2.79 15.96 5.82
CA LEU A 123 -1.94 14.78 6.04
C LEU A 123 -1.97 13.82 4.84
N LEU A 124 -3.16 13.56 4.29
CA LEU A 124 -3.32 12.68 3.12
C LEU A 124 -2.57 13.20 1.88
N ASP A 125 -2.45 14.52 1.72
CA ASP A 125 -1.67 15.11 0.62
C ASP A 125 -0.19 14.74 0.77
N LEU A 126 0.31 14.57 1.99
CA LEU A 126 1.70 14.23 2.27
C LEU A 126 2.05 12.78 1.95
N TYR A 127 1.06 11.90 1.83
CA TYR A 127 1.26 10.51 1.41
C TYR A 127 1.41 10.36 -0.12
N SER A 128 1.19 11.44 -0.89
CA SER A 128 1.24 11.40 -2.36
C SER A 128 2.02 12.55 -2.99
N GLU A 129 1.72 13.81 -2.65
CA GLU A 129 2.29 14.99 -3.31
C GLU A 129 3.83 15.05 -3.30
N PRO A 130 4.54 14.64 -2.22
CA PRO A 130 6.00 14.64 -2.18
C PRO A 130 6.65 13.50 -2.98
N PHE A 131 5.90 12.45 -3.30
CA PHE A 131 6.39 11.18 -3.87
C PHE A 131 5.90 11.01 -5.31
N ARG A 132 6.40 11.86 -6.22
CA ARG A 132 5.92 11.91 -7.63
C ARG A 132 6.65 10.99 -8.59
N ASP A 133 7.64 10.26 -8.10
CA ASP A 133 8.37 9.31 -8.91
C ASP A 133 7.49 8.07 -9.14
N LYS A 134 7.11 7.83 -10.40
CA LYS A 134 6.22 6.72 -10.79
C LYS A 134 6.82 5.34 -10.57
N ASP A 135 8.15 5.26 -10.46
CA ASP A 135 8.87 4.01 -10.27
C ASP A 135 9.20 3.76 -8.77
N LEU A 136 8.71 4.64 -7.88
CA LEU A 136 8.89 4.59 -6.44
C LEU A 136 7.73 3.86 -5.75
N PHE A 137 8.06 2.80 -5.02
CA PHE A 137 7.13 2.11 -4.14
C PHE A 137 7.27 2.63 -2.72
N LEU A 138 6.14 2.84 -2.04
CA LEU A 138 6.14 3.16 -0.62
C LEU A 138 6.26 1.85 0.17
N GLY A 139 7.35 1.68 0.92
CA GLY A 139 7.59 0.49 1.75
C GLY A 139 6.80 0.49 3.06
N PHE A 140 5.71 1.23 3.11
CA PHE A 140 4.87 1.46 4.28
C PHE A 140 3.47 1.83 3.82
N SER A 141 2.48 1.42 4.61
CA SER A 141 1.07 1.73 4.42
C SER A 141 0.76 3.18 4.80
N ILE A 142 -0.40 3.67 4.33
CA ILE A 142 -0.91 4.98 4.73
C ILE A 142 -1.12 5.05 6.25
N ASP A 143 -1.66 4.00 6.87
CA ASP A 143 -1.88 3.94 8.32
C ASP A 143 -0.57 4.15 9.09
N ARG A 144 0.48 3.41 8.71
CA ARG A 144 1.81 3.54 9.33
C ARG A 144 2.41 4.91 9.04
N PHE A 145 2.19 5.46 7.85
CA PHE A 145 2.63 6.82 7.54
C PHE A 145 1.95 7.85 8.44
N GLU A 146 0.63 7.77 8.62
CA GLU A 146 -0.11 8.69 9.49
C GLU A 146 0.38 8.60 10.94
N GLU A 147 0.54 7.37 11.45
CA GLU A 147 1.08 7.12 12.79
C GLU A 147 2.45 7.78 12.97
N ARG A 148 3.33 7.65 11.97
CA ARG A 148 4.69 8.18 12.02
C ARG A 148 4.73 9.70 11.87
N ILE A 149 3.88 10.30 11.05
CA ILE A 149 3.75 11.76 10.97
C ILE A 149 3.23 12.33 12.29
N ARG A 150 2.23 11.69 12.92
CA ARG A 150 1.65 12.15 14.19
C ARG A 150 2.60 12.00 15.39
N SER A 151 3.50 11.01 15.36
CA SER A 151 4.46 10.76 16.43
C SER A 151 5.82 11.44 16.25
N ASP A 152 6.15 11.90 15.04
CA ASP A 152 7.40 12.60 14.77
C ASP A 152 7.32 14.05 15.27
N ARG A 153 8.21 14.38 16.21
CA ARG A 153 8.30 15.68 16.91
C ARG A 153 8.40 16.91 15.99
N ARG A 154 8.77 16.74 14.72
CA ARG A 154 8.90 17.83 13.77
C ARG A 154 7.56 18.33 13.24
N PHE A 155 6.50 17.51 13.34
CA PHE A 155 5.19 17.81 12.80
C PHE A 155 4.18 18.05 13.91
N VAL A 156 3.22 18.93 13.61
CA VAL A 156 2.02 19.14 14.41
C VAL A 156 0.84 18.87 13.50
N VAL A 157 0.03 17.86 13.85
CA VAL A 157 -1.19 17.49 13.13
C VAL A 157 -2.40 17.82 14.00
N ASN A 158 -3.32 18.65 13.49
CA ASN A 158 -4.53 18.98 14.23
C ASN A 158 -5.63 17.90 14.05
N MET A 159 -6.79 18.12 14.68
CA MET A 159 -7.94 17.21 14.57
C MET A 159 -8.54 17.16 13.16
N GLU A 160 -8.38 18.23 12.36
CA GLU A 160 -8.84 18.31 10.97
C GLU A 160 -7.87 17.63 9.99
N GLY A 161 -6.72 17.13 10.46
CA GLY A 161 -5.69 16.53 9.61
C GLY A 161 -4.76 17.55 8.94
N ASP A 162 -4.86 18.84 9.28
CA ASP A 162 -3.90 19.83 8.81
C ASP A 162 -2.54 19.62 9.48
N VAL A 163 -1.49 19.66 8.67
CA VAL A 163 -0.10 19.46 9.09
C VAL A 163 0.67 20.78 9.04
N SER A 164 1.38 21.05 10.12
CA SER A 164 2.34 22.15 10.23
C SER A 164 3.65 21.67 10.85
N LEU A 165 4.69 22.50 10.81
CA LEU A 165 5.95 22.20 11.47
C LEU A 165 5.94 22.74 12.90
N SER A 166 6.49 21.96 13.83
CA SER A 166 6.78 22.41 15.19
C SER A 166 7.63 23.67 15.17
N SER A 167 7.34 24.61 16.08
CA SER A 167 8.23 25.76 16.25
C SER A 167 9.57 25.31 16.84
N PRO A 168 10.70 25.95 16.48
CA PRO A 168 12.00 25.69 17.10
C PRO A 168 11.99 25.90 18.62
#